data_AF-K2FJ74-F1
#
_entry.id   AF-K2FJ74-F1
#
_cell.length_a   1.000
_cell.length_b   1.000
_cell.length_c   1.000
_cell.angle_alpha   90.00
_cell.angle_beta   90.00
_cell.angle_gamma   90.00
#
_symmetry.space_group_name_H-M   'P 1'
#
loop_
_entity.id
_entity.type
_entity.pdbx_description
1 polymer ?
#
loop_
_entity_poly.entity_id
_entity_poly.type
_entity_poly.pdbx_seq_one_letter_code
_entity_poly.pdbx_strand_id
1 'polypeptide(L)'
;GMMMDDSEMEMMSDGEPIEWEDTMDMMNSSSNTDTLEWQLVDEETKKTNEDIDDWNFTQGEVVKIQIANPDDTMHPMQHPIHIHGQRFLILSVDGVASDNLAWKDTVLIPSGSTVELLVEMSNPGDWMIHCHIPEHLESGMMMPFNVSPL
;
A
#
# COMPACT_ATOMS: atom_id res chain seq x y z
N GLY A 1 12.38 -22.06 -26.12
CA GLY A 1 11.39 -21.41 -25.26
C GLY A 1 10.05 -21.63 -25.90
N MET A 2 9.08 -22.17 -25.17
CA MET A 2 7.69 -22.18 -25.63
C MET A 2 7.21 -20.72 -25.55
N MET A 3 6.75 -20.20 -26.69
CA MET A 3 6.11 -18.89 -26.78
C MET A 3 4.74 -19.02 -26.11
N MET A 4 4.43 -18.11 -25.19
CA MET A 4 3.07 -17.95 -24.67
C MET A 4 2.19 -17.41 -25.79
N ASP A 5 0.96 -17.90 -25.83
CA ASP A 5 -0.03 -17.69 -26.88
C ASP A 5 -0.67 -16.30 -26.73
N ASP A 6 -0.81 -15.56 -27.84
CA ASP A 6 -1.30 -14.17 -27.86
C ASP A 6 -2.74 -14.01 -27.31
N SER A 7 -3.47 -15.11 -27.09
CA SER A 7 -4.83 -15.08 -26.55
C SER A 7 -4.92 -14.80 -25.04
N GLU A 8 -3.83 -14.96 -24.28
CA GLU A 8 -3.81 -14.61 -22.84
C GLU A 8 -3.54 -13.11 -22.60
N MET A 9 -2.95 -12.40 -23.57
CA MET A 9 -2.70 -10.95 -23.46
C MET A 9 -3.93 -10.08 -23.74
N GLU A 10 -5.00 -10.62 -24.34
CA GLU A 10 -6.20 -9.84 -24.66
C GLU A 10 -7.13 -9.57 -23.45
N MET A 11 -6.92 -10.24 -22.32
CA MET A 11 -7.81 -10.12 -21.14
C MET A 11 -7.54 -8.88 -20.26
N MET A 12 -6.54 -8.04 -20.58
CA MET A 12 -6.13 -6.91 -19.73
C MET A 12 -6.38 -5.52 -20.35
N SER A 13 -7.18 -5.42 -21.42
CA SER A 13 -7.33 -4.17 -22.20
C SER A 13 -8.70 -3.49 -22.14
N ASP A 14 -9.63 -3.92 -21.30
CA ASP A 14 -10.86 -3.16 -21.10
C ASP A 14 -10.77 -2.45 -19.75
N GLY A 15 -10.76 -1.11 -19.78
CA GLY A 15 -10.62 -0.22 -18.63
C GLY A 15 -11.80 -0.28 -17.65
N GLU A 16 -12.23 -1.48 -17.30
CA GLU A 16 -13.15 -1.77 -16.22
C GLU A 16 -12.36 -1.89 -14.90
N PRO A 17 -12.93 -1.43 -13.77
CA PRO A 17 -12.32 -1.66 -12.47
C PRO A 17 -12.14 -3.16 -12.25
N ILE A 18 -10.98 -3.58 -11.73
CA ILE A 18 -10.72 -4.98 -11.40
C ILE A 18 -11.82 -5.45 -10.41
N GLU A 19 -12.67 -6.37 -10.86
CA GLU A 19 -13.70 -6.98 -10.04
C GLU A 19 -13.06 -7.77 -8.89
N TRP A 20 -13.55 -7.48 -7.68
CA TRP A 20 -12.88 -7.78 -6.42
C TRP A 20 -12.80 -9.27 -6.08
N GLU A 21 -13.82 -10.05 -6.39
CA GLU A 21 -13.91 -11.43 -5.90
C GLU A 21 -13.10 -12.39 -6.78
N ASP A 22 -13.23 -12.30 -8.10
CA ASP A 22 -12.66 -13.35 -8.98
C ASP A 22 -11.17 -13.13 -9.31
N THR A 23 -10.73 -11.87 -9.44
CA THR A 23 -9.36 -11.56 -9.88
C THR A 23 -8.36 -11.63 -8.73
N MET A 24 -8.76 -11.17 -7.54
CA MET A 24 -7.91 -11.16 -6.35
C MET A 24 -7.64 -12.55 -5.81
N ASP A 25 -8.65 -13.43 -5.75
CA ASP A 25 -8.47 -14.77 -5.19
C ASP A 25 -7.49 -15.61 -6.01
N MET A 26 -7.56 -15.56 -7.35
CA MET A 26 -6.60 -16.24 -8.20
C MET A 26 -5.18 -15.67 -8.03
N MET A 27 -5.06 -14.35 -8.03
CA MET A 27 -3.76 -13.69 -7.91
C MET A 27 -3.13 -13.87 -6.51
N ASN A 28 -3.92 -13.81 -5.44
CA ASN A 28 -3.48 -14.03 -4.05
C ASN A 28 -3.19 -15.50 -3.76
N SER A 29 -3.99 -16.44 -4.28
CA SER A 29 -3.75 -17.88 -4.06
C SER A 29 -2.43 -18.40 -4.65
N SER A 30 -1.91 -17.72 -5.68
CA SER A 30 -0.57 -18.01 -6.23
C SER A 30 0.59 -17.38 -5.44
N SER A 31 0.28 -16.49 -4.48
CA SER A 31 1.26 -15.71 -3.72
C SER A 31 1.57 -16.38 -2.38
N ASN A 32 2.84 -16.69 -2.13
CA ASN A 32 3.33 -17.12 -0.83
C ASN A 32 4.75 -16.61 -0.60
N THR A 33 5.24 -16.72 0.64
CA THR A 33 6.56 -16.23 1.07
C THR A 33 7.74 -16.85 0.33
N ASP A 34 7.55 -17.98 -0.35
CA ASP A 34 8.61 -18.64 -1.12
C ASP A 34 8.64 -18.16 -2.59
N THR A 35 7.56 -17.56 -3.09
CA THR A 35 7.41 -17.21 -4.51
C THR A 35 7.29 -15.71 -4.77
N LEU A 36 6.88 -14.91 -3.77
CA LEU A 36 6.70 -13.47 -3.90
C LEU A 36 7.12 -12.74 -2.62
N GLU A 37 7.72 -11.58 -2.81
CA GLU A 37 8.04 -10.63 -1.75
C GLU A 37 7.38 -9.29 -2.10
N TRP A 38 6.55 -8.78 -1.20
CA TRP A 38 5.92 -7.48 -1.35
C TRP A 38 6.73 -6.41 -0.63
N GLN A 39 6.95 -5.28 -1.29
CA GLN A 39 7.84 -4.25 -0.78
C GLN A 39 7.09 -2.92 -0.66
N LEU A 40 7.15 -2.33 0.53
CA LEU A 40 7.05 -0.90 0.73
C LEU A 40 8.45 -0.32 0.59
N VAL A 41 8.60 0.67 -0.27
CA VAL A 41 9.90 1.29 -0.59
C VAL A 41 9.85 2.75 -0.16
N ASP A 42 10.82 3.18 0.65
CA ASP A 42 11.05 4.60 0.87
C ASP A 42 11.79 5.17 -0.34
N GLU A 43 11.15 6.10 -1.05
CA GLU A 43 11.69 6.62 -2.30
C GLU A 43 12.96 7.47 -2.12
N GLU A 44 13.19 8.05 -0.94
CA GLU A 44 14.39 8.86 -0.65
C GLU A 44 15.58 7.97 -0.30
N THR A 45 15.38 7.01 0.61
CA THR A 45 16.46 6.16 1.12
C THR A 45 16.67 4.88 0.32
N LYS A 46 15.67 4.48 -0.47
CA LYS A 46 15.59 3.19 -1.18
C LYS A 46 15.61 1.96 -0.28
N LYS A 47 15.39 2.16 1.03
CA LYS A 47 15.17 1.07 1.97
C LYS A 47 13.80 0.46 1.75
N THR A 48 13.67 -0.81 2.11
CA THR A 48 12.46 -1.60 1.90
C THR A 48 11.97 -2.20 3.20
N ASN A 49 10.66 -2.20 3.42
CA ASN A 49 10.02 -2.90 4.54
C ASN A 49 10.68 -2.61 5.90
N GLU A 50 11.13 -3.64 6.62
CA GLU A 50 11.77 -3.52 7.94
C GLU A 50 13.12 -2.77 7.91
N ASP A 51 13.76 -2.65 6.75
CA ASP A 51 15.00 -1.87 6.62
C ASP A 51 14.74 -0.36 6.68
N ILE A 52 13.48 0.08 6.55
CA ILE A 52 13.05 1.47 6.76
C ILE A 52 12.97 1.71 8.28
N ASP A 53 14.08 2.17 8.87
CA ASP A 53 14.26 2.35 10.31
C ASP A 53 14.31 3.82 10.76
N ASP A 54 14.10 4.76 9.84
CA ASP A 54 14.25 6.20 10.05
C ASP A 54 12.92 6.95 10.16
N TRP A 55 11.78 6.27 10.00
CA TRP A 55 10.45 6.82 10.28
C TRP A 55 10.19 6.96 11.79
N ASN A 56 10.64 8.09 12.32
CA ASN A 56 10.51 8.46 13.73
C ASN A 56 9.80 9.81 13.84
N PHE A 57 8.64 9.81 14.48
CA PHE A 57 7.78 10.98 14.65
C PHE A 57 7.68 11.36 16.13
N THR A 58 7.25 12.59 16.39
CA THR A 58 6.89 13.06 17.73
C THR A 58 5.37 13.16 17.84
N GLN A 59 4.83 12.81 19.00
CA GLN A 59 3.39 12.91 19.26
C GLN A 59 2.88 14.33 18.95
N GLY A 60 1.73 14.41 18.29
CA GLY A 60 1.13 15.67 17.86
C GLY A 60 1.64 16.20 16.52
N GLU A 61 2.63 15.56 15.90
CA GLU A 61 2.99 15.86 14.52
C GLU A 61 1.85 15.51 13.57
N VAL A 62 1.68 16.36 12.56
CA VAL A 62 0.77 16.13 11.44
C VAL A 62 1.62 16.05 10.19
N VAL A 63 1.69 14.87 9.60
CA VAL A 63 2.58 14.58 8.47
C VAL A 63 1.79 14.25 7.23
N LYS A 64 2.34 14.61 6.07
CA LYS A 64 1.78 14.19 4.78
C LYS A 64 2.55 12.96 4.31
N ILE A 65 1.84 11.87 4.06
CA ILE A 65 2.39 10.64 3.49
C ILE A 65 1.81 10.49 2.09
N GLN A 66 2.67 10.26 1.10
CA GLN A 66 2.26 9.93 -0.26
C GLN A 66 2.61 8.46 -0.51
N ILE A 67 1.64 7.69 -1.00
CA ILE A 67 1.80 6.28 -1.31
C ILE A 67 1.48 6.09 -2.78
N ALA A 68 2.46 5.60 -3.55
CA ALA A 68 2.28 5.23 -4.94
C ALA A 68 2.22 3.71 -5.05
N ASN A 69 1.34 3.21 -5.91
CA ASN A 69 1.25 1.79 -6.27
C ASN A 69 1.47 1.64 -7.77
N PRO A 70 2.73 1.46 -8.22
CA PRO A 70 3.03 1.30 -9.63
C PRO A 70 2.33 0.07 -10.23
N ASP A 71 1.89 0.17 -11.48
CA ASP A 71 1.29 -0.93 -12.24
C ASP A 71 2.32 -1.71 -13.08
N ASP A 72 3.58 -1.29 -13.07
CA ASP A 72 4.70 -1.93 -13.78
C ASP A 72 5.42 -2.99 -12.93
N THR A 73 4.67 -3.67 -12.06
CA THR A 73 5.17 -4.76 -11.20
C THR A 73 4.81 -6.13 -11.75
N MET A 74 5.40 -7.20 -11.19
CA MET A 74 5.03 -8.57 -11.56
C MET A 74 3.60 -8.95 -11.14
N HIS A 75 2.97 -8.14 -10.29
CA HIS A 75 1.68 -8.43 -9.69
C HIS A 75 0.90 -7.12 -9.46
N PRO A 76 0.37 -6.51 -10.54
CA PRO A 76 -0.32 -5.23 -10.45
C PRO A 76 -1.72 -5.42 -9.87
N MET A 77 -1.90 -5.01 -8.61
CA MET A 77 -3.19 -5.07 -7.92
C MET A 77 -3.36 -3.92 -6.95
N GLN A 78 -4.57 -3.74 -6.43
CA GLN A 78 -4.86 -2.74 -5.40
C GLN A 78 -4.55 -3.26 -3.99
N HIS A 79 -4.09 -2.37 -3.10
CA HIS A 79 -3.68 -2.74 -1.75
C HIS A 79 -4.46 -1.93 -0.69
N PRO A 80 -5.19 -2.58 0.23
CA PRO A 80 -5.74 -1.90 1.40
C PRO A 80 -4.63 -1.64 2.42
N ILE A 81 -4.10 -0.42 2.47
CA ILE A 81 -3.05 -0.01 3.39
C ILE A 81 -3.65 0.48 4.70
N HIS A 82 -3.22 -0.11 5.81
CA HIS A 82 -3.61 0.21 7.17
C HIS A 82 -2.43 0.81 7.96
N ILE A 83 -2.66 1.89 8.70
CA ILE A 83 -1.67 2.53 9.57
C ILE A 83 -2.07 2.29 11.03
N HIS A 84 -1.29 1.48 11.75
CA HIS A 84 -1.61 1.17 13.15
C HIS A 84 -1.49 2.39 14.05
N GLY A 85 -2.38 2.46 15.03
CA GLY A 85 -2.33 3.43 16.13
C GLY A 85 -2.67 4.87 15.73
N GLN A 86 -2.68 5.20 14.43
CA GLN A 86 -2.91 6.55 13.92
C GLN A 86 -4.20 6.61 13.11
N ARG A 87 -4.65 7.84 12.84
CA ARG A 87 -5.74 8.12 11.91
C ARG A 87 -5.27 9.14 10.89
N PHE A 88 -5.92 9.13 9.73
CA PHE A 88 -5.58 10.02 8.64
C PHE A 88 -6.80 10.48 7.85
N LEU A 89 -6.60 11.56 7.09
CA LEU A 89 -7.50 12.01 6.04
C LEU A 89 -6.90 11.65 4.68
N ILE A 90 -7.74 11.24 3.74
CA ILE A 90 -7.33 11.11 2.33
C ILE A 90 -7.45 12.50 1.71
N LEU A 91 -6.32 13.09 1.30
CA LEU A 91 -6.28 14.43 0.71
C LEU A 91 -6.57 14.39 -0.79
N SER A 92 -5.97 13.45 -1.50
CA SER A 92 -6.17 13.28 -2.95
C SER A 92 -5.86 11.87 -3.42
N VAL A 93 -6.45 11.50 -4.55
CA VAL A 93 -6.09 10.33 -5.36
C VAL A 93 -5.75 10.85 -6.76
N ASP A 94 -4.56 10.53 -7.26
CA ASP A 94 -4.08 10.96 -8.58
C ASP A 94 -4.16 12.48 -8.79
N GLY A 95 -3.85 13.23 -7.73
CA GLY A 95 -3.91 14.70 -7.70
C GLY A 95 -5.32 15.29 -7.67
N VAL A 96 -6.38 14.46 -7.71
CA VAL A 96 -7.76 14.89 -7.53
C VAL A 96 -8.08 14.96 -6.05
N ALA A 97 -8.40 16.16 -5.55
CA ALA A 97 -8.71 16.38 -4.15
C ALA A 97 -9.94 15.55 -3.70
N SER A 98 -9.89 15.05 -2.47
CA SER A 98 -11.01 14.34 -1.87
C SER A 98 -12.10 15.31 -1.43
N ASP A 99 -13.32 15.04 -1.88
CA ASP A 99 -14.51 15.79 -1.48
C ASP A 99 -15.04 15.37 -0.09
N ASN A 100 -14.48 14.30 0.48
CA ASN A 100 -14.91 13.71 1.75
C ASN A 100 -13.73 13.51 2.71
N LEU A 101 -13.51 14.50 3.57
CA LEU A 101 -12.49 14.46 4.62
C LEU A 101 -13.07 13.80 5.88
N ALA A 102 -13.06 12.46 5.89
CA ALA A 102 -13.39 11.64 7.05
C ALA A 102 -12.13 10.97 7.61
N TRP A 103 -12.03 10.92 8.94
CA TRP A 103 -10.97 10.18 9.62
C TRP A 103 -11.08 8.69 9.31
N LYS A 104 -9.96 8.10 8.87
CA LYS A 104 -9.81 6.68 8.52
C LYS A 104 -8.52 6.14 9.13
N ASP A 105 -8.42 4.82 9.17
CA ASP A 105 -7.20 4.07 9.54
C ASP A 105 -6.71 3.18 8.38
N THR A 106 -7.53 3.02 7.35
CA THR A 106 -7.29 2.14 6.21
C THR A 106 -7.73 2.84 4.92
N VAL A 107 -6.92 2.71 3.87
CA VAL A 107 -7.19 3.25 2.54
C VAL A 107 -6.84 2.23 1.48
N LEU A 108 -7.68 2.12 0.47
CA LEU A 108 -7.36 1.35 -0.72
C LEU A 108 -6.46 2.19 -1.62
N ILE A 109 -5.33 1.62 -2.03
CA ILE A 109 -4.44 2.18 -3.04
C ILE A 109 -4.66 1.40 -4.33
N PRO A 110 -5.38 1.96 -5.32
CA PRO A 110 -5.58 1.28 -6.62
C PRO A 110 -4.24 1.03 -7.33
N SER A 111 -4.20 0.03 -8.21
CA SER A 111 -3.04 -0.18 -9.09
C SER A 111 -2.89 1.00 -10.05
N GLY A 112 -1.66 1.48 -10.24
CA GLY A 112 -1.33 2.64 -11.07
C GLY A 112 -1.63 4.00 -10.41
N SER A 113 -2.12 4.03 -9.18
CA SER A 113 -2.54 5.26 -8.51
C SER A 113 -1.55 5.75 -7.44
N THR A 114 -1.63 7.04 -7.15
CA THR A 114 -0.97 7.71 -6.03
C THR A 114 -1.99 8.33 -5.10
N VAL A 115 -1.87 8.05 -3.80
CA VAL A 115 -2.75 8.59 -2.76
C VAL A 115 -1.94 9.47 -1.80
N GLU A 116 -2.46 10.65 -1.48
CA GLU A 116 -1.90 11.53 -0.46
C GLU A 116 -2.75 11.48 0.81
N LEU A 117 -2.10 11.25 1.95
CA LEU A 117 -2.69 11.16 3.27
C LEU A 117 -2.18 12.27 4.18
N LEU A 118 -3.06 12.83 5.01
CA LEU A 118 -2.67 13.66 6.15
C LEU A 118 -2.83 12.84 7.42
N VAL A 119 -1.71 12.43 8.03
CA VAL A 119 -1.69 11.54 9.18
C VAL A 119 -1.44 12.34 10.45
N GLU A 120 -2.29 12.12 11.46
CA GLU A 120 -2.13 12.70 12.80
C GLU A 120 -1.42 11.69 13.70
N MET A 121 -0.16 11.96 14.05
CA MET A 121 0.68 11.14 14.93
C MET A 121 0.27 11.34 16.40
N SER A 122 -0.93 10.90 16.76
CA SER A 122 -1.55 11.20 18.06
C SER A 122 -1.25 10.17 19.15
N ASN A 123 -0.83 8.95 18.76
CA ASN A 123 -0.67 7.82 19.67
C ASN A 123 0.80 7.37 19.74
N PRO A 124 1.53 7.65 20.84
CA PRO A 124 2.91 7.22 21.03
C PRO A 124 3.04 5.69 21.06
N GLY A 125 4.13 5.17 20.51
CA GLY A 125 4.42 3.74 20.49
C GLY A 125 5.22 3.32 19.26
N ASP A 126 5.58 2.04 19.25
CA ASP A 126 6.08 1.36 18.06
C ASP A 126 4.89 0.81 17.29
N TRP A 127 4.77 1.21 16.04
CA TRP A 127 3.64 0.92 15.17
C TRP A 127 4.14 0.35 13.84
N MET A 128 3.18 -0.07 13.01
CA MET A 128 3.45 -0.54 11.67
C MET A 128 2.41 0.00 10.69
N ILE A 129 2.84 0.17 9.46
CA ILE A 129 1.95 0.31 8.30
C ILE A 129 2.05 -0.98 7.50
N HIS A 130 0.92 -1.51 7.01
CA HIS A 130 0.91 -2.75 6.24
C HIS A 130 -0.28 -2.86 5.30
N CYS A 131 -0.19 -3.79 4.34
CA CYS A 131 -1.34 -4.24 3.58
C CYS A 131 -2.25 -5.14 4.44
N HIS A 132 -3.57 -4.91 4.37
CA HIS A 132 -4.57 -5.65 5.13
C HIS A 132 -5.00 -6.96 4.43
N ILE A 133 -4.36 -7.33 3.31
CA ILE A 133 -4.46 -8.67 2.73
C ILE A 133 -3.44 -9.57 3.47
N PRO A 134 -3.88 -10.60 4.22
CA PRO A 134 -3.00 -11.40 5.08
C PRO A 134 -1.79 -11.99 4.35
N GLU A 135 -1.99 -12.50 3.14
CA GLU A 135 -0.95 -13.12 2.32
C GLU A 135 0.14 -12.11 1.92
N HIS A 136 -0.24 -10.83 1.72
CA HIS A 136 0.71 -9.76 1.41
C HIS A 136 1.51 -9.36 2.62
N LEU A 137 0.86 -9.25 3.78
CA LEU A 137 1.53 -9.01 5.05
C LEU A 137 2.53 -10.13 5.35
N GLU A 138 2.10 -11.40 5.25
CA GLU A 138 2.96 -12.56 5.47
C GLU A 138 4.15 -12.59 4.51
N SER A 139 3.96 -12.12 3.28
CA SER A 139 4.98 -11.99 2.24
C SER A 139 5.75 -10.66 2.28
N GLY A 140 5.65 -9.90 3.37
CA GLY A 140 6.56 -8.80 3.69
C GLY A 140 6.03 -7.38 3.50
N MET A 141 4.77 -7.17 3.07
CA MET A 141 4.21 -5.82 2.81
C MET A 141 3.91 -5.02 4.08
N MET A 142 4.95 -4.70 4.83
CA MET A 142 4.90 -4.01 6.11
C MET A 142 6.18 -3.23 6.35
N MET A 143 6.06 -2.11 7.07
CA MET A 143 7.22 -1.41 7.61
C MET A 143 6.91 -0.88 9.02
N PRO A 144 7.89 -0.88 9.94
CA PRO A 144 7.73 -0.29 11.26
C PRO A 144 7.86 1.23 11.23
N PHE A 145 7.34 1.90 12.26
CA PHE A 145 7.66 3.29 12.57
C PHE A 145 7.48 3.57 14.07
N ASN A 146 8.12 4.62 14.58
CA ASN A 146 7.99 5.04 15.97
C ASN A 146 7.28 6.39 16.09
N VAL A 147 6.43 6.53 17.11
CA VAL A 147 5.93 7.82 17.59
C VAL A 147 6.38 8.02 19.03
N SER A 148 7.32 8.94 19.24
CA SER A 148 7.83 9.29 20.56
C SER A 148 6.87 10.24 21.30
N PRO A 149 6.70 10.11 22.63
CA PRO A 149 5.88 11.04 23.39
C PRO A 149 6.51 12.46 23.41
N LEU A 150 5.66 13.47 23.56
CA LEU A 150 6.06 14.89 23.76
C LEU A 150 6.76 15.13 25.10
#